data_AF-A0A9D9VB43-F1
#
_entry.id   AF-A0A9D9VB43-F1
#
_cell.length_a   1.000
_cell.length_b   1.000
_cell.length_c   1.000
_cell.angle_alpha   90.00
_cell.angle_beta   90.00
_cell.angle_gamma   90.00
#
_symmetry.space_group_name_H-M   'P 1'
#
loop_
_entity.id
_entity.type
_entity.pdbx_description
1 polymer ?
#
loop_
_entity_poly.entity_id
_entity_poly.type
_entity_poly.pdbx_seq_one_letter_code
_entity_poly.pdbx_strand_id
1 'polypeptide(L)'
;MDIRFPVLLGIVLNAQTSVYAFGQDVCFEPISGTTVNKIVNCIGVGELCRTSHLTPILQGLCRLAATGDSLSGLNGSTVVGGRSLVHTDATYVMAQLIGYTPWQAYQMAIYSEATDQSYYTPFDQNGNPLLSSDTIASCQEQWGSAMDNACLLTTPQVNGLSRFDADSGGMWLHLHARYSVDGQMPPRQPFPVDYLSPEYAQSEKLLNDFHAWVFDDKSTMCVYGLTQDQEGNPADCASSSEVINSSISFTAVGLEQLKIPFVTSLGTFRINDTDHSGQNPVLATDDSLQAYLTPQDADYAKMGMFVHTLGDRYSHHMCIDRSYFFQTDNHDYQTSFDTVYCAQGSHFLWHVWEQGTTQNQTNLDSQFQTMRPALEAMYTQLLMYAQHKNIEVNTQVDREEIIDKLISVVEIYDPAERLSQMVQLMEAYQILPMPGHGSVADLSNEEWLSLAGAPLKPV
;
A
#
# COMPACT_ATOMS: atom_id res chain seq x y z
N MET A 1 29.93 -30.54 20.26
CA MET A 1 29.19 -30.70 19.00
C MET A 1 28.97 -29.28 18.50
N ASP A 2 29.94 -28.77 17.76
CA ASP A 2 29.94 -27.40 17.25
C ASP A 2 29.08 -27.36 15.98
N ILE A 3 27.94 -26.68 16.04
CA ILE A 3 27.15 -26.34 14.86
C ILE A 3 27.43 -24.86 14.57
N ARG A 4 28.37 -24.61 13.66
CA ARG A 4 28.57 -23.30 13.05
C ARG A 4 27.47 -23.11 12.00
N PHE A 5 26.61 -22.11 12.17
CA PHE A 5 25.71 -21.61 11.12
C PHE A 5 26.30 -20.30 10.55
N PRO A 6 26.95 -20.30 9.38
CA PRO A 6 27.28 -19.09 8.66
C PRO A 6 26.53 -19.07 7.32
N VAL A 7 25.24 -18.67 7.30
CA VAL A 7 24.52 -18.45 6.02
C VAL A 7 23.51 -17.29 6.06
N LEU A 8 22.93 -16.88 7.20
CA LEU A 8 21.75 -16.00 7.16
C LEU A 8 21.99 -14.49 6.89
N LEU A 9 23.22 -13.98 6.87
CA LEU A 9 23.46 -12.54 6.70
C LEU A 9 23.59 -12.09 5.22
N GLY A 10 23.55 -13.02 4.27
CA GLY A 10 23.80 -12.74 2.85
C GLY A 10 22.57 -12.57 1.95
N ILE A 11 21.35 -12.67 2.49
CA ILE A 11 20.12 -12.73 1.67
C ILE A 11 19.42 -11.36 1.50
N VAL A 12 19.85 -10.32 2.22
CA VAL A 12 19.19 -8.99 2.16
C VAL A 12 19.81 -8.05 1.10
N LEU A 13 20.85 -8.48 0.37
CA LEU A 13 21.52 -7.63 -0.61
C LEU A 13 21.52 -8.32 -2.00
N ASN A 14 20.73 -7.78 -2.94
CA ASN A 14 20.65 -8.12 -4.38
C ASN A 14 19.71 -9.23 -4.86
N ALA A 15 18.53 -9.42 -4.24
CA ALA A 15 17.46 -10.15 -4.90
C ALA A 15 16.38 -9.16 -5.39
N GLN A 16 16.37 -8.87 -6.70
CA GLN A 16 15.21 -8.30 -7.41
C GLN A 16 14.09 -9.36 -7.54
N THR A 17 13.80 -10.08 -6.46
CA THR A 17 12.64 -10.96 -6.39
C THR A 17 11.49 -10.14 -5.86
N SER A 18 10.45 -9.95 -6.68
CA SER A 18 9.20 -9.34 -6.23
C SER A 18 8.71 -10.09 -4.98
N VAL A 19 8.73 -9.42 -3.84
CA VAL A 19 8.24 -9.94 -2.58
C VAL A 19 6.76 -9.60 -2.49
N TYR A 20 5.89 -10.59 -2.64
CA TYR A 20 4.43 -10.44 -2.74
C TYR A 20 3.65 -10.72 -1.43
N ALA A 21 4.33 -10.85 -0.28
CA ALA A 21 3.71 -11.46 0.92
C ALA A 21 3.25 -10.46 2.00
N PHE A 22 3.38 -9.15 1.81
CA PHE A 22 3.33 -8.18 2.91
C PHE A 22 2.23 -7.10 2.80
N GLY A 23 1.41 -7.09 1.75
CA GLY A 23 0.33 -6.07 1.60
C GLY A 23 -0.83 -6.49 0.68
N GLN A 24 -0.74 -7.70 0.13
CA GLN A 24 -1.77 -8.35 -0.68
C GLN A 24 -2.61 -9.25 0.23
N ASP A 25 -3.92 -9.33 0.00
CA ASP A 25 -4.80 -10.27 0.70
C ASP A 25 -5.11 -11.52 -0.13
N VAL A 26 -4.92 -11.43 -1.45
CA VAL A 26 -5.07 -12.52 -2.41
C VAL A 26 -3.76 -12.74 -3.16
N CYS A 27 -3.27 -13.98 -3.18
CA CYS A 27 -2.05 -14.40 -3.86
C CYS A 27 -2.34 -15.51 -4.87
N PHE A 28 -1.51 -15.59 -5.92
CA PHE A 28 -1.69 -16.52 -7.03
C PHE A 28 -0.54 -17.53 -7.08
N GLU A 29 -0.85 -18.81 -6.96
CA GLU A 29 0.11 -19.92 -7.05
C GLU A 29 -0.11 -20.71 -8.35
N PRO A 30 0.90 -20.94 -9.20
CA PRO A 30 0.79 -21.80 -10.36
C PRO A 30 0.42 -23.22 -9.97
N ILE A 31 -0.60 -23.75 -10.63
CA ILE A 31 -0.94 -25.17 -10.54
C ILE A 31 -0.21 -25.89 -11.68
N SER A 32 0.71 -26.79 -11.32
CA SER A 32 1.46 -27.59 -12.29
C SER A 32 0.54 -28.31 -13.28
N GLY A 33 0.78 -28.10 -14.58
CA GLY A 33 0.02 -28.72 -15.66
C GLY A 33 -1.29 -28.01 -16.01
N THR A 34 -1.55 -26.82 -15.50
CA THR A 34 -2.73 -26.01 -15.86
C THR A 34 -2.35 -24.58 -16.22
N THR A 35 -3.26 -23.86 -16.89
CA THR A 35 -3.13 -22.44 -17.22
C THR A 35 -3.83 -21.53 -16.22
N VAL A 36 -4.37 -22.08 -15.12
CA VAL A 36 -5.04 -21.32 -14.07
C VAL A 36 -4.21 -21.34 -12.80
N ASN A 37 -4.19 -20.21 -12.09
CA ASN A 37 -3.52 -20.13 -10.81
C ASN A 37 -4.50 -20.51 -9.69
N LYS A 38 -3.96 -21.15 -8.65
CA LYS A 38 -4.67 -21.34 -7.39
C LYS A 38 -4.66 -20.00 -6.66
N ILE A 39 -5.84 -19.54 -6.30
CA ILE A 39 -6.05 -18.32 -5.54
C ILE A 39 -5.97 -18.69 -4.05
N VAL A 40 -5.06 -18.06 -3.31
CA VAL A 40 -4.80 -18.32 -1.88
C VAL A 40 -4.77 -17.01 -1.07
N ASN A 41 -4.96 -17.11 0.25
CA ASN A 41 -4.63 -16.01 1.14
C ASN A 41 -3.10 -15.84 1.12
N CYS A 42 -2.62 -14.60 1.04
CA CYS A 42 -1.18 -14.35 1.03
C CYS A 42 -0.49 -14.73 2.35
N ILE A 43 -1.23 -14.71 3.46
CA ILE A 43 -0.80 -15.30 4.73
C ILE A 43 -1.79 -16.40 5.14
N GLY A 44 -1.45 -17.64 4.75
CA GLY A 44 -2.27 -18.85 4.82
C GLY A 44 -2.32 -19.51 6.20
N VAL A 45 -2.68 -18.78 7.26
CA VAL A 45 -2.91 -19.41 8.58
C VAL A 45 -4.34 -19.93 8.73
N GLY A 46 -4.48 -21.00 9.51
CA GLY A 46 -5.78 -21.65 9.74
C GLY A 46 -6.76 -20.79 10.54
N GLU A 47 -8.06 -21.13 10.45
CA GLU A 47 -9.18 -20.41 11.08
C GLU A 47 -9.00 -20.16 12.58
N LEU A 48 -8.34 -21.08 13.30
CA LEU A 48 -8.06 -20.91 14.73
C LEU A 48 -7.28 -19.63 15.04
N CYS A 49 -6.49 -19.12 14.09
CA CYS A 49 -5.70 -17.90 14.25
C CYS A 49 -6.42 -16.62 13.84
N ARG A 50 -7.68 -16.71 13.39
CA ARG A 50 -8.47 -15.60 12.84
C ARG A 50 -9.42 -14.99 13.87
N THR A 51 -8.90 -14.76 15.07
CA THR A 51 -9.61 -14.14 16.20
C THR A 51 -8.59 -13.47 17.12
N SER A 52 -8.97 -12.41 17.83
CA SER A 52 -8.13 -11.83 18.89
C SER A 52 -8.30 -12.57 20.23
N HIS A 53 -9.32 -13.43 20.36
CA HIS A 53 -9.66 -14.17 21.58
C HIS A 53 -8.80 -15.42 21.79
N LEU A 54 -7.49 -15.29 21.55
CA LEU A 54 -6.52 -16.38 21.66
C LEU A 54 -6.00 -16.50 23.10
N THR A 55 -5.81 -17.74 23.57
CA THR A 55 -4.98 -17.95 24.77
C THR A 55 -3.54 -17.51 24.49
N PRO A 56 -2.73 -17.14 25.50
CA PRO A 56 -1.36 -16.70 25.27
C PRO A 56 -0.50 -17.69 24.48
N ILE A 57 -0.71 -19.00 24.67
CA ILE A 57 0.00 -20.05 23.93
C ILE A 57 -0.42 -20.04 22.45
N LEU A 58 -1.74 -19.99 22.17
CA LEU A 58 -2.25 -19.95 20.80
C LEU A 58 -1.84 -18.66 20.10
N GLN A 59 -1.85 -17.52 20.79
CA GLN A 59 -1.36 -16.26 20.24
C GLN A 59 0.10 -16.37 19.80
N GLY A 60 0.96 -16.97 20.63
CA GLY A 60 2.34 -17.28 20.25
C GLY A 60 2.41 -18.12 18.99
N LEU A 61 1.72 -19.27 18.96
CA LEU A 61 1.72 -20.17 17.80
C LEU A 61 1.20 -19.52 16.52
N CYS A 62 0.15 -18.70 16.60
CA CYS A 62 -0.42 -18.00 15.45
C CYS A 62 0.53 -16.94 14.89
N ARG A 63 1.22 -16.19 15.75
CA ARG A 63 2.28 -15.26 15.32
C ARG A 63 3.41 -16.01 14.61
N LEU A 64 3.79 -17.19 15.11
CA LEU A 64 4.80 -18.03 14.49
C LEU A 64 4.38 -18.56 13.12
N ALA A 65 3.14 -19.04 13.01
CA ALA A 65 2.58 -19.52 11.75
C ALA A 65 2.51 -18.39 10.72
N ALA A 66 1.98 -17.23 11.11
CA ALA A 66 1.89 -16.06 10.22
C ALA A 66 3.29 -15.62 9.76
N THR A 67 4.24 -15.48 10.68
CA THR A 67 5.64 -15.15 10.32
C THR A 67 6.26 -16.17 9.38
N GLY A 68 6.10 -17.46 9.68
CA GLY A 68 6.67 -18.53 8.87
C GLY A 68 6.12 -18.53 7.45
N ASP A 69 4.82 -18.31 7.30
CA ASP A 69 4.14 -18.26 6.01
C ASP A 69 4.54 -17.02 5.21
N SER A 70 4.50 -15.83 5.81
CA SER A 70 4.93 -14.57 5.16
C SER A 70 6.39 -14.60 4.71
N LEU A 71 7.29 -15.15 5.53
CA LEU A 71 8.71 -15.29 5.17
C LEU A 71 8.96 -16.41 4.16
N SER A 72 8.09 -17.42 4.07
CA SER A 72 8.18 -18.43 3.00
C SER A 72 7.94 -17.81 1.63
N GLY A 73 7.10 -16.77 1.56
CA GLY A 73 6.93 -15.86 0.42
C GLY A 73 8.25 -15.32 -0.10
N LEU A 74 9.14 -14.90 0.81
CA LEU A 74 10.46 -14.30 0.51
C LEU A 74 11.48 -15.29 -0.04
N ASN A 75 11.39 -16.57 0.33
CA ASN A 75 12.42 -17.57 0.03
C ASN A 75 12.18 -18.28 -1.31
N GLY A 76 11.43 -17.65 -2.23
CA GLY A 76 11.08 -18.23 -3.53
C GLY A 76 9.82 -19.09 -3.48
N SER A 77 8.77 -18.59 -2.83
CA SER A 77 7.44 -19.21 -2.92
C SER A 77 7.01 -19.40 -4.38
N THR A 78 6.09 -20.33 -4.59
CA THR A 78 5.37 -20.49 -5.85
C THR A 78 4.48 -19.30 -6.19
N VAL A 79 4.38 -18.25 -5.37
CA VAL A 79 3.50 -17.11 -5.64
C VAL A 79 4.04 -16.32 -6.83
N VAL A 80 3.24 -16.18 -7.88
CA VAL A 80 3.59 -15.41 -9.09
C VAL A 80 3.12 -13.95 -9.04
N GLY A 81 2.28 -13.63 -8.06
CA GLY A 81 1.85 -12.28 -7.75
C GLY A 81 0.71 -12.27 -6.74
N GLY A 82 0.21 -11.08 -6.44
CA GLY A 82 -0.94 -10.90 -5.57
C GLY A 82 -1.64 -9.59 -5.83
N ARG A 83 -2.71 -9.38 -5.08
CA ARG A 83 -3.65 -8.27 -5.22
C ARG A 83 -4.20 -7.90 -3.85
N SER A 84 -4.36 -6.60 -3.58
CA SER A 84 -5.04 -6.11 -2.40
C SER A 84 -6.49 -5.70 -2.73
N LEU A 85 -7.47 -6.43 -2.20
CA LEU A 85 -8.87 -6.05 -2.33
C LEU A 85 -9.21 -4.82 -1.48
N VAL A 86 -8.40 -4.52 -0.45
CA VAL A 86 -8.58 -3.35 0.41
C VAL A 86 -7.95 -2.11 -0.22
N HIS A 87 -6.69 -2.17 -0.66
CA HIS A 87 -6.00 -0.99 -1.21
C HIS A 87 -6.35 -0.74 -2.69
N THR A 88 -6.57 -1.79 -3.47
CA THR A 88 -6.72 -1.66 -4.94
C THR A 88 -8.17 -1.76 -5.36
N ASP A 89 -8.85 -2.88 -5.07
CA ASP A 89 -10.23 -3.08 -5.54
C ASP A 89 -11.23 -2.15 -4.88
N ALA A 90 -11.15 -1.99 -3.56
CA ALA A 90 -12.04 -1.07 -2.86
C ALA A 90 -11.81 0.38 -3.32
N THR A 91 -10.57 0.81 -3.55
CA THR A 91 -10.26 2.12 -4.14
C THR A 91 -10.92 2.28 -5.51
N TYR A 92 -10.80 1.28 -6.37
CA TYR A 92 -11.42 1.28 -7.71
C TYR A 92 -12.95 1.37 -7.64
N VAL A 93 -13.58 0.56 -6.79
CA VAL A 93 -15.04 0.51 -6.58
C VAL A 93 -15.53 1.85 -6.03
N MET A 94 -14.93 2.35 -4.95
CA MET A 94 -15.34 3.60 -4.31
C MET A 94 -15.17 4.79 -5.26
N ALA A 95 -14.05 4.87 -6.01
CA ALA A 95 -13.83 5.96 -6.95
C ALA A 95 -14.88 5.97 -8.09
N GLN A 96 -15.14 4.85 -8.76
CA GLN A 96 -16.19 4.83 -9.80
C GLN A 96 -17.57 5.19 -9.25
N LEU A 97 -17.91 4.69 -8.06
CA LEU A 97 -19.18 5.00 -7.40
C LEU A 97 -19.31 6.47 -7.02
N ILE A 98 -18.23 7.12 -6.58
CA ILE A 98 -18.20 8.56 -6.29
C ILE A 98 -18.44 9.38 -7.57
N GLY A 99 -17.97 8.94 -8.73
CA GLY A 99 -18.19 9.63 -10.02
C GLY A 99 -16.95 9.79 -10.89
N TYR A 100 -15.80 9.23 -10.50
CA TYR A 100 -14.62 9.19 -11.35
C TYR A 100 -14.87 8.30 -12.59
N THR A 101 -14.27 8.64 -13.73
CA THR A 101 -14.31 7.74 -14.89
C THR A 101 -13.58 6.43 -14.57
N PRO A 102 -13.88 5.33 -15.28
CA PRO A 102 -13.19 4.06 -15.02
C PRO A 102 -11.66 4.17 -15.17
N TRP A 103 -11.16 4.96 -16.12
CA TRP A 103 -9.73 5.21 -16.27
C TRP A 103 -9.12 6.01 -15.11
N GLN A 104 -9.81 7.01 -14.59
CA GLN A 104 -9.36 7.77 -13.41
C GLN A 104 -9.30 6.88 -12.17
N ALA A 105 -10.36 6.12 -11.90
CA ALA A 105 -10.43 5.17 -10.81
C ALA A 105 -9.36 4.08 -10.93
N TYR A 106 -9.10 3.59 -12.14
CA TYR A 106 -8.08 2.58 -12.40
C TYR A 106 -6.68 3.09 -12.07
N GLN A 107 -6.34 4.32 -12.48
CA GLN A 107 -5.06 4.93 -12.13
C GLN A 107 -4.86 5.04 -10.62
N MET A 108 -5.87 5.51 -9.87
CA MET A 108 -5.79 5.53 -8.40
C MET A 108 -5.54 4.13 -7.82
N ALA A 109 -6.25 3.12 -8.32
CA ALA A 109 -6.12 1.74 -7.84
C ALA A 109 -4.72 1.16 -8.10
N ILE A 110 -4.20 1.26 -9.33
CA ILE A 110 -2.90 0.67 -9.67
C ILE A 110 -1.74 1.37 -8.96
N TYR A 111 -1.83 2.69 -8.71
CA TYR A 111 -0.83 3.41 -7.93
C TYR A 111 -0.96 3.19 -6.43
N SER A 112 -2.16 2.86 -5.93
CA SER A 112 -2.31 2.35 -4.58
C SER A 112 -1.52 1.04 -4.41
N GLU A 113 -1.71 0.05 -5.29
CA GLU A 113 -0.94 -1.20 -5.23
C GLU A 113 0.57 -1.00 -5.47
N ALA A 114 0.95 -0.15 -6.43
CA ALA A 114 2.34 0.09 -6.77
C ALA A 114 3.13 0.75 -5.63
N THR A 115 2.45 1.45 -4.72
CA THR A 115 3.06 1.99 -3.50
C THR A 115 3.63 0.85 -2.65
N ASP A 116 2.94 -0.29 -2.60
CA ASP A 116 3.37 -1.45 -1.83
C ASP A 116 4.44 -2.32 -2.53
N GLN A 117 4.35 -2.45 -3.86
CA GLN A 117 5.15 -3.40 -4.66
C GLN A 117 6.21 -2.77 -5.59
N SER A 118 6.37 -1.44 -5.58
CA SER A 118 7.17 -0.66 -6.55
C SER A 118 6.62 -0.60 -7.98
N TYR A 119 5.69 -1.47 -8.38
CA TYR A 119 4.96 -1.40 -9.64
C TYR A 119 3.72 -2.30 -9.58
N TYR A 120 2.76 -2.07 -10.48
CA TYR A 120 1.54 -2.88 -10.56
C TYR A 120 1.64 -3.99 -11.60
N THR A 121 1.31 -5.22 -11.22
CA THR A 121 1.12 -6.33 -12.19
C THR A 121 -0.37 -6.65 -12.31
N PRO A 122 -0.98 -6.51 -13.50
CA PRO A 122 -2.40 -6.81 -13.68
C PRO A 122 -2.65 -8.32 -13.78
N PHE A 123 -3.63 -8.81 -13.01
CA PHE A 123 -4.12 -10.19 -13.04
C PHE A 123 -5.62 -10.24 -13.33
N ASP A 124 -6.07 -11.25 -14.08
CA ASP A 124 -7.49 -11.53 -14.33
C ASP A 124 -8.19 -12.13 -13.09
N GLN A 125 -9.51 -12.35 -13.19
CA GLN A 125 -10.30 -12.93 -12.10
C GLN A 125 -9.93 -14.38 -11.73
N ASN A 126 -9.16 -15.08 -12.58
CA ASN A 126 -8.65 -16.42 -12.35
C ASN A 126 -7.20 -16.40 -11.83
N GLY A 127 -6.65 -15.22 -11.56
CA GLY A 127 -5.29 -15.02 -11.10
C GLY A 127 -4.23 -15.13 -12.19
N ASN A 128 -4.58 -15.11 -13.47
CA ASN A 128 -3.63 -15.15 -14.57
C ASN A 128 -3.14 -13.74 -14.92
N PRO A 129 -1.83 -13.54 -15.18
CA PRO A 129 -1.33 -12.24 -15.55
C PRO A 129 -1.91 -11.79 -16.91
N LEU A 130 -2.41 -10.56 -16.98
CA LEU A 130 -2.92 -9.97 -18.24
C LEU A 130 -1.81 -9.55 -19.20
N LEU A 131 -0.60 -9.37 -18.68
CA LEU A 131 0.60 -9.04 -19.41
C LEU A 131 1.68 -10.08 -19.10
N SER A 132 2.40 -10.54 -20.11
CA SER A 132 3.55 -11.42 -19.89
C SER A 132 4.68 -10.66 -19.18
N SER A 133 5.58 -11.37 -18.48
CA SER A 133 6.76 -10.74 -17.87
C SER A 133 7.62 -9.98 -18.89
N ASP A 134 7.74 -10.50 -20.11
CA ASP A 134 8.46 -9.82 -21.21
C ASP A 134 7.75 -8.53 -21.62
N THR A 135 6.41 -8.54 -21.64
CA THR A 135 5.60 -7.34 -21.91
C THR A 135 5.80 -6.30 -20.83
N ILE A 136 5.75 -6.68 -19.55
CA ILE A 136 5.98 -5.76 -18.42
C ILE A 136 7.38 -5.16 -18.49
N ALA A 137 8.41 -5.99 -18.72
CA ALA A 137 9.78 -5.51 -18.88
C ALA A 137 9.91 -4.52 -20.05
N SER A 138 9.29 -4.83 -21.19
CA SER A 138 9.25 -3.93 -22.36
C SER A 138 8.52 -2.62 -22.04
N CYS A 139 7.43 -2.66 -21.26
CA CYS A 139 6.72 -1.47 -20.83
C CYS A 139 7.58 -0.58 -19.94
N GLN A 140 8.35 -1.18 -19.01
CA GLN A 140 9.26 -0.45 -18.13
C GLN A 140 10.42 0.18 -18.90
N GLU A 141 10.98 -0.51 -19.90
CA GLU A 141 12.07 0.02 -20.72
C GLU A 141 11.62 1.14 -21.67
N GLN A 142 10.40 1.06 -22.20
CA GLN A 142 9.91 1.94 -23.26
C GLN A 142 8.85 2.93 -22.79
N TRP A 143 8.72 3.13 -21.47
CA TRP A 143 7.67 3.93 -20.87
C TRP A 143 7.55 5.33 -21.51
N GLY A 144 6.32 5.76 -21.73
CA GLY A 144 6.00 7.06 -22.34
C GLY A 144 5.54 6.97 -23.79
N SER A 145 6.01 7.90 -24.63
CA SER A 145 5.48 8.04 -26.01
C SER A 145 5.82 6.87 -26.93
N ALA A 146 6.72 5.96 -26.56
CA ALA A 146 7.09 4.79 -27.34
C ALA A 146 6.35 3.49 -26.94
N MET A 147 5.83 3.39 -25.71
CA MET A 147 5.22 2.16 -25.19
C MET A 147 3.94 1.71 -25.90
N ASP A 148 3.65 0.41 -25.92
CA ASP A 148 2.36 -0.10 -26.41
C ASP A 148 1.19 0.34 -25.53
N ASN A 149 -0.02 0.43 -26.11
CA ASN A 149 -1.23 0.77 -25.35
C ASN A 149 -1.45 -0.18 -24.15
N ALA A 150 -1.08 -1.47 -24.28
CA ALA A 150 -1.16 -2.45 -23.20
C ALA A 150 -0.37 -2.06 -21.93
N CYS A 151 0.67 -1.23 -22.06
CA CYS A 151 1.46 -0.74 -20.93
C CYS A 151 0.67 0.19 -20.00
N LEU A 152 -0.47 0.71 -20.44
CA LEU A 152 -1.39 1.48 -19.60
C LEU A 152 -2.06 0.64 -18.50
N LEU A 153 -2.01 -0.70 -18.59
CA LEU A 153 -2.52 -1.63 -17.58
C LEU A 153 -1.53 -1.92 -16.43
N THR A 154 -0.34 -1.33 -16.48
CA THR A 154 0.70 -1.42 -15.46
C THR A 154 1.18 -0.01 -15.09
N THR A 155 2.16 0.10 -14.21
CA THR A 155 2.79 1.35 -13.80
C THR A 155 4.27 1.32 -14.22
N PRO A 156 4.95 2.48 -14.33
CA PRO A 156 6.41 2.45 -14.35
C PRO A 156 6.93 1.99 -12.99
N GLN A 157 8.25 1.79 -12.88
CA GLN A 157 8.86 1.52 -11.60
C GLN A 157 8.79 2.76 -10.70
N VAL A 158 8.29 2.58 -9.49
CA VAL A 158 8.22 3.60 -8.44
C VAL A 158 8.91 3.05 -7.20
N ASN A 159 10.17 2.63 -7.36
CA ASN A 159 10.93 1.93 -6.32
C ASN A 159 11.03 2.72 -5.02
N GLY A 160 10.99 4.06 -5.10
CA GLY A 160 11.04 4.90 -3.91
C GLY A 160 9.76 4.90 -3.07
N LEU A 161 8.65 4.38 -3.60
CA LEU A 161 7.44 4.16 -2.81
C LEU A 161 7.47 2.84 -2.04
N SER A 162 8.29 1.88 -2.50
CA SER A 162 8.31 0.52 -1.99
C SER A 162 8.49 0.44 -0.48
N ARG A 163 7.72 -0.44 0.17
CA ARG A 163 7.93 -0.79 1.58
C ARG A 163 9.33 -1.28 1.92
N PHE A 164 10.10 -1.77 0.95
CA PHE A 164 11.47 -2.23 1.17
C PHE A 164 12.53 -1.17 0.87
N ASP A 165 12.13 -0.03 0.31
CA ASP A 165 13.04 1.06 0.04
C ASP A 165 13.23 1.92 1.30
N ALA A 166 14.44 1.82 1.84
CA ALA A 166 14.85 2.61 2.99
C ALA A 166 15.61 3.88 2.61
N ASP A 167 16.10 3.96 1.38
CA ASP A 167 17.03 5.01 0.95
C ASP A 167 16.27 6.29 0.54
N SER A 168 15.09 6.15 -0.06
CA SER A 168 14.16 7.24 -0.42
C SER A 168 13.08 7.48 0.63
N GLY A 169 12.82 6.47 1.47
CA GLY A 169 11.83 6.53 2.53
C GLY A 169 10.49 5.88 2.21
N GLY A 170 10.41 5.03 1.18
CA GLY A 170 9.22 4.23 0.85
C GLY A 170 8.66 3.45 2.04
N MET A 171 9.52 2.77 2.81
CA MET A 171 9.14 2.11 4.08
C MET A 171 8.30 3.00 5.01
N TRP A 172 8.51 4.31 4.99
CA TRP A 172 7.82 5.25 5.85
C TRP A 172 6.41 5.56 5.39
N LEU A 173 6.08 5.36 4.11
CA LEU A 173 4.69 5.39 3.62
C LEU A 173 3.84 4.26 4.20
N HIS A 174 4.47 3.23 4.76
CA HIS A 174 3.82 2.08 5.37
C HIS A 174 3.92 2.11 6.91
N LEU A 175 5.04 2.54 7.47
CA LEU A 175 5.31 2.54 8.91
C LEU A 175 5.70 3.93 9.45
N HIS A 176 4.88 4.95 9.19
CA HIS A 176 5.19 6.33 9.62
C HIS A 176 4.91 6.55 11.12
N ALA A 177 5.96 6.48 11.93
CA ALA A 177 5.92 6.90 13.33
C ALA A 177 5.43 8.35 13.50
N ARG A 178 4.84 8.68 14.66
CA ARG A 178 4.29 10.01 14.93
C ARG A 178 5.36 11.00 15.38
N TYR A 179 5.26 12.26 14.97
CA TYR A 179 6.20 13.28 15.40
C TYR A 179 6.05 13.61 16.89
N SER A 180 7.19 13.77 17.56
CA SER A 180 7.31 14.17 18.95
C SER A 180 8.21 15.41 19.05
N VAL A 181 7.66 16.47 19.64
CA VAL A 181 8.36 17.75 19.85
C VAL A 181 9.43 17.69 20.93
N ASP A 182 9.29 16.79 21.91
CA ASP A 182 10.12 16.72 23.11
C ASP A 182 10.86 15.38 23.26
N GLY A 183 10.80 14.52 22.24
CA GLY A 183 11.35 13.18 22.25
C GLY A 183 10.62 12.21 23.19
N GLN A 184 9.44 12.58 23.70
CA GLN A 184 8.55 11.69 24.43
C GLN A 184 7.48 11.09 23.52
N MET A 185 7.03 9.88 23.84
CA MET A 185 5.92 9.26 23.10
C MET A 185 4.69 10.18 23.13
N PRO A 186 4.13 10.59 21.97
CA PRO A 186 2.93 11.38 21.93
C PRO A 186 1.77 10.66 22.64
N PRO A 187 0.78 11.40 23.17
CA PRO A 187 -0.41 10.79 23.77
C PRO A 187 -1.03 9.75 22.84
N ARG A 188 -1.53 8.64 23.42
CA ARG A 188 -2.22 7.63 22.63
C ARG A 188 -3.50 8.23 22.06
N GLN A 189 -3.69 8.05 20.77
CA GLN A 189 -4.95 8.34 20.12
C GLN A 189 -5.97 7.24 20.47
N PRO A 190 -7.27 7.57 20.59
CA PRO A 190 -8.31 6.55 20.57
C PRO A 190 -8.33 5.88 19.19
N PHE A 191 -8.85 4.65 19.11
CA PHE A 191 -9.07 3.97 17.84
C PHE A 191 -10.55 3.52 17.72
N PRO A 192 -11.22 3.78 16.59
CA PRO A 192 -10.73 4.55 15.43
C PRO A 192 -10.68 6.05 15.70
N VAL A 193 -9.89 6.78 14.91
CA VAL A 193 -9.82 8.24 14.94
C VAL A 193 -9.48 8.80 13.56
N ASP A 194 -9.87 10.05 13.31
CA ASP A 194 -9.46 10.80 12.12
C ASP A 194 -8.02 11.35 12.27
N TYR A 195 -7.05 10.64 11.69
CA TYR A 195 -5.64 11.02 11.69
C TYR A 195 -5.32 12.29 10.87
N LEU A 196 -6.24 12.77 10.04
CA LEU A 196 -6.13 14.02 9.29
C LEU A 196 -6.79 15.20 10.01
N SER A 197 -7.38 14.97 11.19
CA SER A 197 -8.01 16.05 11.95
C SER A 197 -6.99 17.10 12.43
N PRO A 198 -7.41 18.37 12.59
CA PRO A 198 -6.53 19.43 13.08
C PRO A 198 -5.88 19.14 14.44
N GLU A 199 -6.49 18.28 15.26
CA GLU A 199 -5.95 17.86 16.57
C GLU A 199 -4.62 17.11 16.42
N TYR A 200 -4.47 16.30 15.36
CA TYR A 200 -3.31 15.43 15.16
C TYR A 200 -2.34 15.93 14.09
N ALA A 201 -2.65 17.04 13.42
CA ALA A 201 -1.83 17.61 12.35
C ALA A 201 -0.34 17.79 12.73
N GLN A 202 -0.06 18.16 13.99
CA GLN A 202 1.32 18.33 14.46
C GLN A 202 2.07 16.99 14.60
N SER A 203 1.38 15.92 15.00
CA SER A 203 1.97 14.59 15.19
C SER A 203 1.97 13.74 13.93
N GLU A 204 1.03 13.95 13.01
CA GLU A 204 0.85 13.17 11.77
C GLU A 204 1.50 13.89 10.57
N LYS A 205 2.77 14.31 10.71
CA LYS A 205 3.47 15.15 9.73
C LYS A 205 3.48 14.55 8.32
N LEU A 206 3.83 13.28 8.18
CA LEU A 206 3.88 12.61 6.87
C LEU A 206 2.52 12.66 6.18
N LEU A 207 1.45 12.28 6.89
CA LEU A 207 0.12 12.17 6.32
C LEU A 207 -0.44 13.55 5.93
N ASN A 208 -0.18 14.58 6.74
CA ASN A 208 -0.62 15.95 6.45
C ASN A 208 0.16 16.59 5.30
N ASP A 209 1.47 16.34 5.21
CA ASP A 209 2.28 16.81 4.08
C ASP A 209 1.89 16.13 2.76
N PHE A 210 1.62 14.82 2.80
CA PHE A 210 1.13 14.08 1.64
C PHE A 210 -0.25 14.59 1.22
N HIS A 211 -1.18 14.77 2.16
CA HIS A 211 -2.48 15.37 1.89
C HIS A 211 -2.33 16.76 1.23
N ALA A 212 -1.48 17.64 1.78
CA ALA A 212 -1.24 18.96 1.21
C ALA A 212 -0.69 18.90 -0.24
N TRP A 213 0.17 17.93 -0.55
CA TRP A 213 0.67 17.74 -1.92
C TRP A 213 -0.40 17.20 -2.88
N VAL A 214 -1.26 16.29 -2.43
CA VAL A 214 -2.35 15.73 -3.22
C VAL A 214 -3.40 16.80 -3.54
N PHE A 215 -3.76 17.62 -2.55
CA PHE A 215 -4.77 18.67 -2.67
C PHE A 215 -4.23 20.01 -3.20
N ASP A 216 -3.03 20.00 -3.79
CA ASP A 216 -2.40 21.15 -4.43
C ASP A 216 -2.16 22.36 -3.48
N ASP A 217 -2.18 22.13 -2.16
CA ASP A 217 -1.76 23.12 -1.13
C ASP A 217 -0.23 23.27 -1.10
N LYS A 218 0.48 22.24 -1.59
CA LYS A 218 1.93 22.22 -1.83
C LYS A 218 2.22 21.57 -3.17
N SER A 219 3.29 22.00 -3.85
CA SER A 219 3.74 21.41 -5.11
C SER A 219 4.73 20.26 -4.95
N THR A 220 5.10 19.93 -3.71
CA THR A 220 6.09 18.90 -3.40
C THR A 220 5.75 18.16 -2.10
N MET A 221 6.00 16.85 -2.08
CA MET A 221 6.00 16.05 -0.84
C MET A 221 7.42 15.91 -0.27
N CYS A 222 7.54 15.99 1.04
CA CYS A 222 8.79 15.89 1.79
C CYS A 222 8.92 14.53 2.48
N VAL A 223 10.15 14.05 2.62
CA VAL A 223 10.45 12.85 3.41
C VAL A 223 9.93 13.04 4.85
N TYR A 224 9.09 12.11 5.33
CA TYR A 224 8.41 12.18 6.63
C TYR A 224 7.50 13.40 6.86
N GLY A 225 7.20 14.18 5.82
CA GLY A 225 6.54 15.48 5.95
C GLY A 225 7.38 16.50 6.72
N LEU A 226 8.72 16.37 6.70
CA LEU A 226 9.64 17.26 7.41
C LEU A 226 9.99 18.48 6.55
N THR A 227 9.66 19.65 7.07
CA THR A 227 9.87 20.96 6.44
C THR A 227 10.88 21.80 7.22
N GLN A 228 11.44 22.84 6.60
CA GLN A 228 12.37 23.77 7.26
C GLN A 228 11.70 24.52 8.42
N ASP A 229 10.45 24.96 8.24
CA ASP A 229 9.64 25.50 9.32
C ASP A 229 8.74 24.41 9.88
N GLN A 230 8.99 24.01 11.11
CA GLN A 230 8.19 23.01 11.82
C GLN A 230 6.84 23.58 12.33
N GLU A 231 6.58 24.89 12.11
CA GLU A 231 5.43 25.66 12.62
C GLU A 231 4.23 25.76 11.66
N GLY A 232 4.21 25.03 10.54
CA GLY A 232 2.97 24.79 9.78
C GLY A 232 2.62 25.77 8.64
N ASN A 233 3.56 26.56 8.13
CA ASN A 233 3.44 27.17 6.80
C ASN A 233 3.92 26.17 5.72
N PRO A 234 3.53 26.33 4.44
CA PRO A 234 4.11 25.56 3.34
C PRO A 234 5.57 25.98 3.17
N ALA A 235 6.42 25.37 3.99
CA ALA A 235 7.85 25.54 3.96
C ALA A 235 8.48 24.48 3.05
N ASP A 236 9.63 24.85 2.48
CA ASP A 236 10.49 23.94 1.75
C ASP A 236 10.80 22.71 2.59
N CYS A 237 11.07 21.58 1.93
CA CYS A 237 11.49 20.37 2.63
C CYS A 237 12.77 20.60 3.44
N ALA A 238 12.89 19.86 4.54
CA ALA A 238 14.10 19.82 5.37
C ALA A 238 15.35 19.52 4.52
N SER A 239 16.51 19.95 4.99
CA SER A 239 17.75 19.88 4.21
C SER A 239 18.11 18.44 3.86
N SER A 240 18.54 18.18 2.62
CA SER A 240 19.04 16.87 2.21
C SER A 240 20.37 16.47 2.85
N SER A 241 20.97 17.36 3.66
CA SER A 241 22.11 17.05 4.52
C SER A 241 21.71 16.42 5.86
N GLU A 242 20.44 16.55 6.25
CA GLU A 242 19.87 15.94 7.45
C GLU A 242 19.38 14.53 7.12
N VAL A 243 19.37 13.67 8.12
CA VAL A 243 18.88 12.30 7.98
C VAL A 243 17.86 11.95 9.06
N ILE A 244 17.01 10.98 8.76
CA ILE A 244 16.25 10.25 9.77
C ILE A 244 16.85 8.86 9.97
N ASN A 245 17.32 8.62 11.19
CA ASN A 245 17.84 7.34 11.64
C ASN A 245 16.72 6.52 12.23
N SER A 246 16.41 5.42 11.56
CA SER A 246 15.37 4.50 11.97
C SER A 246 15.93 3.14 12.31
N SER A 247 15.35 2.51 13.32
CA SER A 247 15.72 1.14 13.70
C SER A 247 14.46 0.36 14.02
N ILE A 248 14.05 -0.49 13.09
CA ILE A 248 12.90 -1.37 13.28
C ILE A 248 13.38 -2.65 13.95
N SER A 249 12.65 -3.07 14.98
CA SER A 249 12.96 -4.32 15.69
C SER A 249 12.42 -5.50 14.88
N PHE A 250 13.33 -6.24 14.25
CA PHE A 250 12.99 -7.52 13.64
C PHE A 250 12.90 -8.56 14.76
N THR A 251 11.70 -9.09 14.99
CA THR A 251 11.49 -10.16 15.96
C THR A 251 10.96 -11.38 15.22
N ALA A 252 11.86 -12.33 14.95
CA ALA A 252 11.52 -13.67 14.48
C ALA A 252 12.10 -14.70 15.45
N VAL A 253 11.59 -15.94 15.40
CA VAL A 253 12.11 -17.04 16.24
C VAL A 253 13.61 -17.21 16.00
N GLY A 254 14.40 -17.14 17.08
CA GLY A 254 15.86 -17.28 17.01
C GLY A 254 16.61 -16.00 16.63
N LEU A 255 15.92 -14.89 16.36
CA LEU A 255 16.48 -13.56 16.08
C LEU A 255 15.88 -12.52 17.03
N GLU A 256 15.81 -12.83 18.33
CA GLU A 256 15.36 -11.86 19.31
C GLU A 256 16.32 -10.67 19.34
N GLN A 257 15.78 -9.46 19.11
CA GLN A 257 16.47 -8.16 19.21
C GLN A 257 17.40 -7.75 18.06
N LEU A 258 17.23 -8.28 16.84
CA LEU A 258 17.90 -7.67 15.69
C LEU A 258 17.24 -6.33 15.35
N LYS A 259 17.97 -5.23 15.52
CA LYS A 259 17.56 -3.92 14.98
C LYS A 259 18.13 -3.78 13.58
N ILE A 260 17.27 -3.60 12.59
CA ILE A 260 17.69 -3.30 11.22
C ILE A 260 17.77 -1.78 11.11
N PRO A 261 18.97 -1.20 10.95
CA PRO A 261 19.10 0.24 10.80
C PRO A 261 18.68 0.64 9.38
N PHE A 262 17.92 1.72 9.30
CA PHE A 262 17.55 2.42 8.08
C PHE A 262 17.96 3.87 8.25
N VAL A 263 18.61 4.44 7.24
CA VAL A 263 19.01 5.85 7.25
C VAL A 263 18.49 6.46 5.96
N THR A 264 17.58 7.42 6.09
CA THR A 264 16.98 8.08 4.93
C THR A 264 17.39 9.55 4.95
N SER A 265 17.93 10.03 3.83
CA SER A 265 18.19 11.46 3.64
C SER A 265 16.87 12.22 3.54
N LEU A 266 16.79 13.39 4.17
CA LEU A 266 15.61 14.25 4.05
C LEU A 266 15.60 15.01 2.71
N GLY A 267 14.61 15.89 2.53
CA GLY A 267 14.39 16.66 1.31
C GLY A 267 13.07 16.29 0.63
N THR A 268 12.96 16.62 -0.66
CA THR A 268 11.84 16.18 -1.48
C THR A 268 11.84 14.66 -1.57
N PHE A 269 10.68 14.04 -1.36
CA PHE A 269 10.52 12.60 -1.44
C PHE A 269 10.90 12.09 -2.84
N ARG A 270 11.56 10.94 -2.91
CA ARG A 270 11.99 10.33 -4.19
C ARG A 270 11.03 9.21 -4.56
N ILE A 271 10.36 9.35 -5.70
CA ILE A 271 9.38 8.39 -6.24
C ILE A 271 10.09 7.21 -6.91
N ASN A 272 11.19 7.49 -7.62
CA ASN A 272 12.04 6.46 -8.22
C ASN A 272 13.50 6.90 -8.23
N ASP A 273 14.42 5.93 -8.15
CA ASP A 273 15.86 6.20 -8.10
C ASP A 273 16.40 6.87 -9.35
N THR A 274 15.85 6.52 -10.52
CA THR A 274 16.20 7.13 -11.81
C THR A 274 14.99 7.35 -12.69
N ASP A 275 15.03 8.42 -13.48
CA ASP A 275 14.12 8.68 -14.58
C ASP A 275 14.31 7.65 -15.70
N HIS A 276 13.49 7.74 -16.76
CA HIS A 276 13.57 6.84 -17.92
C HIS A 276 14.88 6.96 -18.70
N SER A 277 15.71 7.99 -18.43
CA SER A 277 17.05 8.12 -19.01
C SER A 277 18.13 7.41 -18.17
N GLY A 278 17.79 6.97 -16.96
CA GLY A 278 18.70 6.34 -16.02
C GLY A 278 19.65 7.33 -15.32
N GLN A 279 19.35 8.63 -15.33
CA GLN A 279 20.32 9.67 -14.92
C GLN A 279 19.94 10.42 -13.64
N ASN A 280 18.67 10.80 -13.50
CA ASN A 280 18.24 11.69 -12.40
C ASN A 280 17.15 11.03 -11.57
N PRO A 281 17.09 11.23 -10.24
CA PRO A 281 15.98 10.74 -9.45
C PRO A 281 14.67 11.40 -9.87
N VAL A 282 13.58 10.63 -9.79
CA VAL A 282 12.23 11.15 -9.95
C VAL A 282 11.77 11.64 -8.59
N LEU A 283 11.58 12.95 -8.45
CA LEU A 283 11.17 13.57 -7.21
C LEU A 283 9.65 13.71 -7.15
N ALA A 284 9.09 13.74 -5.94
CA ALA A 284 7.68 13.98 -5.65
C ALA A 284 7.36 15.48 -5.81
N THR A 285 7.64 16.03 -6.98
CA THR A 285 7.16 17.33 -7.45
C THR A 285 6.18 17.11 -8.59
N ASP A 286 5.20 18.00 -8.77
CA ASP A 286 4.17 17.80 -9.81
C ASP A 286 4.77 17.66 -11.21
N ASP A 287 5.74 18.52 -11.56
CA ASP A 287 6.42 18.49 -12.86
C ASP A 287 7.24 17.20 -13.07
N SER A 288 8.02 16.81 -12.07
CA SER A 288 8.88 15.61 -12.16
C SER A 288 8.03 14.34 -12.23
N LEU A 289 6.97 14.27 -11.44
CA LEU A 289 6.08 13.13 -11.43
C LEU A 289 5.31 13.03 -12.75
N GLN A 290 4.68 14.11 -13.22
CA GLN A 290 3.93 14.06 -14.47
C GLN A 290 4.83 13.70 -15.65
N ALA A 291 6.04 14.25 -15.73
CA ALA A 291 6.99 13.89 -16.78
C ALA A 291 7.35 12.39 -16.76
N TYR A 292 7.46 11.80 -15.57
CA TYR A 292 7.78 10.39 -15.39
C TYR A 292 6.60 9.46 -15.70
N LEU A 293 5.38 9.82 -15.28
CA LEU A 293 4.21 8.94 -15.41
C LEU A 293 3.52 9.03 -16.77
N THR A 294 3.71 10.12 -17.51
CA THR A 294 3.10 10.34 -18.84
C THR A 294 3.21 9.08 -19.71
N PRO A 295 2.11 8.61 -20.33
CA PRO A 295 0.81 9.27 -20.51
C PRO A 295 -0.22 9.07 -19.38
N GLN A 296 0.14 8.41 -18.27
CA GLN A 296 -0.72 8.39 -17.09
C GLN A 296 -0.72 9.78 -16.40
N ASP A 297 -1.77 10.03 -15.65
CA ASP A 297 -2.06 11.30 -15.00
C ASP A 297 -1.54 11.29 -13.56
N ALA A 298 -0.64 12.21 -13.25
CA ALA A 298 -0.02 12.32 -11.95
C ALA A 298 -1.02 12.67 -10.85
N ASP A 299 -2.10 13.38 -11.14
CA ASP A 299 -3.10 13.74 -10.12
C ASP A 299 -3.75 12.49 -9.51
N TYR A 300 -4.17 11.55 -10.36
CA TYR A 300 -4.78 10.30 -9.90
C TYR A 300 -3.76 9.32 -9.34
N ALA A 301 -2.52 9.35 -9.83
CA ALA A 301 -1.42 8.58 -9.25
C ALA A 301 -1.11 9.05 -7.82
N LYS A 302 -0.95 10.37 -7.58
CA LYS A 302 -0.76 10.97 -6.26
C LYS A 302 -1.87 10.55 -5.29
N MET A 303 -3.13 10.63 -5.74
CA MET A 303 -4.27 10.22 -4.93
C MET A 303 -4.22 8.73 -4.56
N GLY A 304 -3.89 7.85 -5.52
CA GLY A 304 -3.71 6.41 -5.30
C GLY A 304 -2.65 6.11 -4.23
N MET A 305 -1.49 6.75 -4.34
CA MET A 305 -0.40 6.61 -3.36
C MET A 305 -0.82 7.09 -1.97
N PHE A 306 -1.57 8.18 -1.89
CA PHE A 306 -2.04 8.73 -0.62
C PHE A 306 -3.09 7.86 0.07
N VAL A 307 -4.09 7.34 -0.66
CA VAL A 307 -5.09 6.44 -0.05
C VAL A 307 -4.48 5.13 0.41
N HIS A 308 -3.41 4.66 -0.26
CA HIS A 308 -2.60 3.54 0.22
C HIS A 308 -2.02 3.85 1.60
N THR A 309 -1.22 4.92 1.71
CA THR A 309 -0.58 5.35 2.96
C THR A 309 -1.60 5.59 4.07
N LEU A 310 -2.74 6.18 3.74
CA LEU A 310 -3.83 6.35 4.70
C LEU A 310 -4.39 5.01 5.18
N GLY A 311 -4.65 4.06 4.28
CA GLY A 311 -5.09 2.72 4.63
C GLY A 311 -4.11 2.02 5.58
N ASP A 312 -2.81 2.08 5.27
CA ASP A 312 -1.74 1.54 6.10
C ASP A 312 -1.66 2.21 7.47
N ARG A 313 -1.94 3.51 7.56
CA ARG A 313 -2.00 4.21 8.85
C ARG A 313 -3.05 3.62 9.79
N TYR A 314 -4.21 3.22 9.25
CA TYR A 314 -5.24 2.52 10.02
C TYR A 314 -4.87 1.06 10.30
N SER A 315 -4.32 0.34 9.33
CA SER A 315 -3.86 -1.06 9.51
C SER A 315 -2.79 -1.16 10.62
N HIS A 316 -1.81 -0.26 10.59
CA HIS A 316 -0.65 -0.29 11.46
C HIS A 316 -0.78 0.52 12.76
N HIS A 317 -1.98 1.02 13.10
CA HIS A 317 -2.16 1.91 14.26
C HIS A 317 -1.65 1.30 15.57
N MET A 318 -1.79 -0.01 15.76
CA MET A 318 -1.31 -0.71 16.95
C MET A 318 0.20 -0.53 17.17
N CYS A 319 0.97 -0.46 16.08
CA CYS A 319 2.40 -0.16 16.09
C CYS A 319 2.67 1.36 16.11
N ILE A 320 2.04 2.10 15.19
CA ILE A 320 2.37 3.50 14.92
C ILE A 320 1.90 4.43 16.06
N ASP A 321 0.77 4.15 16.70
CA ASP A 321 0.29 4.94 17.87
C ASP A 321 1.23 4.80 19.08
N ARG A 322 2.16 3.84 19.04
CA ARG A 322 3.16 3.60 20.09
C ARG A 322 4.59 3.91 19.63
N SER A 323 4.71 4.39 18.40
CA SER A 323 5.99 4.71 17.79
C SER A 323 6.06 6.19 17.51
N TYR A 324 7.25 6.75 17.64
CA TYR A 324 7.43 8.18 17.45
C TYR A 324 8.80 8.52 16.91
N PHE A 325 8.94 9.73 16.37
CA PHE A 325 10.21 10.26 15.92
C PHE A 325 10.39 11.70 16.39
N PHE A 326 11.63 12.12 16.58
CA PHE A 326 11.96 13.43 17.15
C PHE A 326 13.27 13.93 16.57
N GLN A 327 13.45 15.25 16.59
CA GLN A 327 14.68 15.89 16.16
C GLN A 327 15.74 15.79 17.27
N THR A 328 16.98 15.48 16.89
CA THR A 328 18.14 15.43 17.80
C THR A 328 18.90 16.77 17.79
N ASP A 329 19.81 16.97 18.74
CA ASP A 329 20.56 18.23 18.91
C ASP A 329 21.41 18.63 17.69
N ASN A 330 21.70 17.70 16.78
CA ASN A 330 22.44 17.92 15.54
C ASN A 330 21.55 18.15 14.31
N HIS A 331 20.25 18.42 14.51
CA HIS A 331 19.23 18.62 13.48
C HIS A 331 18.81 17.38 12.68
N ASP A 332 19.43 16.22 12.91
CA ASP A 332 18.94 14.93 12.42
C ASP A 332 17.68 14.49 13.17
N TYR A 333 17.09 13.38 12.75
CA TYR A 333 15.93 12.77 13.39
C TYR A 333 16.22 11.33 13.78
N GLN A 334 15.52 10.88 14.82
CA GLN A 334 15.57 9.49 15.27
C GLN A 334 14.16 8.95 15.49
N THR A 335 13.92 7.71 15.06
CA THR A 335 12.68 6.98 15.38
C THR A 335 12.83 6.05 16.59
N SER A 336 11.72 5.83 17.27
CA SER A 336 11.55 4.87 18.35
C SER A 336 10.31 4.05 18.07
N PHE A 337 10.51 2.81 17.61
CA PHE A 337 9.43 1.86 17.33
C PHE A 337 9.15 0.97 18.55
N ASP A 338 7.88 0.69 18.80
CA ASP A 338 7.47 -0.21 19.88
C ASP A 338 7.96 -1.64 19.61
N THR A 339 8.72 -2.22 20.54
CA THR A 339 9.37 -3.52 20.35
C THR A 339 8.43 -4.72 20.39
N VAL A 340 7.17 -4.54 20.77
CA VAL A 340 6.16 -5.60 20.90
C VAL A 340 5.09 -5.47 19.82
N TYR A 341 4.58 -4.25 19.63
CA TYR A 341 3.50 -3.98 18.70
C TYR A 341 4.00 -3.75 17.28
N CYS A 342 5.23 -3.28 17.09
CA CYS A 342 5.89 -3.25 15.76
C CYS A 342 6.74 -4.49 15.50
N ALA A 343 6.64 -5.51 16.35
CA ALA A 343 7.32 -6.78 16.12
C ALA A 343 6.66 -7.51 14.94
N GLN A 344 7.49 -8.01 14.03
CA GLN A 344 7.07 -8.73 12.81
C GLN A 344 6.02 -9.81 13.08
N GLY A 345 6.18 -10.63 14.13
CA GLY A 345 5.18 -11.66 14.44
C GLY A 345 3.79 -11.12 14.79
N SER A 346 3.70 -9.98 15.49
CA SER A 346 2.41 -9.32 15.73
C SER A 346 1.87 -8.70 14.45
N HIS A 347 2.73 -8.01 13.70
CA HIS A 347 2.42 -7.37 12.43
C HIS A 347 1.79 -8.34 11.43
N PHE A 348 2.44 -9.49 11.17
CA PHE A 348 1.89 -10.51 10.27
C PHE A 348 0.57 -11.09 10.72
N LEU A 349 0.40 -11.34 12.03
CA LEU A 349 -0.85 -11.86 12.54
C LEU A 349 -1.98 -10.85 12.39
N TRP A 350 -1.71 -9.55 12.45
CA TRP A 350 -2.73 -8.53 12.24
C TRP A 350 -3.09 -8.40 10.76
N HIS A 351 -2.13 -8.51 9.85
CA HIS A 351 -2.45 -8.62 8.42
C HIS A 351 -3.28 -9.87 8.11
N VAL A 352 -3.06 -11.02 8.77
CA VAL A 352 -3.99 -12.16 8.65
C VAL A 352 -5.43 -11.75 8.96
N TRP A 353 -5.63 -10.91 9.97
CA TRP A 353 -6.96 -10.42 10.37
C TRP A 353 -7.58 -9.44 9.38
N GLU A 354 -6.82 -8.97 8.40
CA GLU A 354 -7.29 -8.14 7.29
C GLU A 354 -7.52 -8.95 6.01
N GLN A 355 -7.22 -10.26 6.03
CA GLN A 355 -7.33 -11.14 4.86
C GLN A 355 -8.47 -12.16 5.04
N GLY A 356 -9.73 -11.75 5.00
CA GLY A 356 -10.85 -12.68 5.15
C GLY A 356 -11.11 -13.15 6.57
N THR A 357 -10.92 -12.25 7.53
CA THR A 357 -11.31 -12.48 8.93
C THR A 357 -12.47 -11.55 9.27
N THR A 358 -13.53 -12.09 9.85
CA THR A 358 -14.66 -11.28 10.33
C THR A 358 -14.21 -10.31 11.44
N GLN A 359 -14.41 -9.01 11.25
CA GLN A 359 -13.95 -7.95 12.14
C GLN A 359 -15.09 -7.36 12.99
N ASN A 360 -15.86 -8.22 13.66
CA ASN A 360 -16.89 -7.80 14.61
C ASN A 360 -16.47 -8.06 16.07
N GLN A 361 -17.19 -7.48 17.02
CA GLN A 361 -16.87 -7.56 18.47
C GLN A 361 -16.91 -8.99 19.04
N THR A 362 -17.53 -9.94 18.35
CA THR A 362 -17.54 -11.34 18.80
C THR A 362 -16.29 -12.10 18.39
N ASN A 363 -15.56 -11.60 17.39
CA ASN A 363 -14.37 -12.26 16.83
C ASN A 363 -13.06 -11.50 17.10
N LEU A 364 -13.07 -10.17 16.96
CA LEU A 364 -11.92 -9.29 17.19
C LEU A 364 -12.26 -8.19 18.19
N ASP A 365 -11.33 -7.87 19.08
CA ASP A 365 -11.39 -6.63 19.88
C ASP A 365 -11.41 -5.41 18.95
N SER A 366 -12.05 -4.32 19.37
CA SER A 366 -12.27 -3.13 18.52
C SER A 366 -10.98 -2.54 17.92
N GLN A 367 -9.86 -2.64 18.64
CA GLN A 367 -8.55 -2.17 18.18
C GLN A 367 -7.97 -3.01 17.02
N PHE A 368 -8.54 -4.16 16.68
CA PHE A 368 -8.10 -4.99 15.54
C PHE A 368 -9.10 -4.97 14.38
N GLN A 369 -10.16 -4.17 14.50
CA GLN A 369 -11.17 -3.99 13.45
C GLN A 369 -10.76 -2.83 12.53
N THR A 370 -9.67 -3.02 11.78
CA THR A 370 -8.99 -1.97 10.99
C THR A 370 -9.60 -1.71 9.62
N MET A 371 -10.25 -2.69 8.99
CA MET A 371 -10.69 -2.57 7.60
C MET A 371 -11.78 -1.52 7.42
N ARG A 372 -12.80 -1.49 8.29
CA ARG A 372 -13.89 -0.50 8.17
C ARG A 372 -13.40 0.93 8.35
N PRO A 373 -12.68 1.28 9.44
CA PRO A 373 -12.11 2.62 9.59
C PRO A 373 -11.22 3.03 8.41
N ALA A 374 -10.40 2.12 7.88
CA ALA A 374 -9.55 2.38 6.72
C ALA A 374 -10.39 2.73 5.48
N LEU A 375 -11.36 1.87 5.12
CA LEU A 375 -12.23 2.09 3.96
C LEU A 375 -13.07 3.37 4.08
N GLU A 376 -13.57 3.68 5.27
CA GLU A 376 -14.31 4.91 5.54
C GLU A 376 -13.46 6.17 5.36
N ALA A 377 -12.21 6.12 5.81
CA ALA A 377 -11.27 7.22 5.65
C ALA A 377 -10.86 7.40 4.18
N MET A 378 -10.55 6.30 3.48
CA MET A 378 -10.24 6.30 2.05
C MET A 378 -11.41 6.86 1.22
N TYR A 379 -12.65 6.40 1.47
CA TYR A 379 -13.85 6.94 0.82
C TYR A 379 -13.98 8.45 1.02
N THR A 380 -13.78 8.91 2.27
CA THR A 380 -13.88 10.33 2.62
C THR A 380 -12.86 11.15 1.82
N GLN A 381 -11.62 10.68 1.73
CA GLN A 381 -10.58 11.37 0.97
C GLN A 381 -10.84 11.35 -0.55
N LEU A 382 -11.28 10.22 -1.10
CA LEU A 382 -11.67 10.12 -2.52
C LEU A 382 -12.81 11.09 -2.86
N LEU A 383 -13.79 11.24 -1.97
CA LEU A 383 -14.90 12.18 -2.14
C LEU A 383 -14.43 13.63 -2.06
N MET A 384 -13.60 13.98 -1.07
CA MET A 384 -13.02 15.31 -0.94
C MET A 384 -12.18 15.67 -2.18
N TYR A 385 -11.40 14.71 -2.68
CA TYR A 385 -10.61 14.92 -3.88
C TYR A 385 -11.45 15.11 -5.14
N ALA A 386 -12.60 14.41 -5.24
CA ALA A 386 -13.53 14.60 -6.36
C ALA A 386 -14.08 16.03 -6.36
N GLN A 387 -14.43 16.54 -5.19
CA GLN A 387 -14.89 17.92 -5.01
C GLN A 387 -13.77 18.92 -5.37
N HIS A 388 -12.54 18.67 -4.92
CA HIS A 388 -11.37 19.49 -5.25
C HIS A 388 -11.13 19.58 -6.76
N LYS A 389 -11.22 18.46 -7.48
CA LYS A 389 -11.06 18.39 -8.93
C LYS A 389 -12.33 18.73 -9.73
N ASN A 390 -13.40 19.19 -9.07
CA ASN A 390 -14.70 19.53 -9.68
C ASN A 390 -15.32 18.36 -10.49
N ILE A 391 -15.12 17.13 -10.04
CA ILE A 391 -15.76 15.94 -10.59
C ILE A 391 -17.21 15.88 -10.09
N GLU A 392 -18.14 15.55 -10.99
CA GLU A 392 -19.55 15.42 -10.64
C GLU A 392 -19.76 14.22 -9.71
N VAL A 393 -20.07 14.50 -8.44
CA VAL A 393 -20.28 13.47 -7.44
C VAL A 393 -21.66 12.83 -7.59
N ASN A 394 -21.70 11.50 -7.62
CA ASN A 394 -22.92 10.73 -7.57
C ASN A 394 -23.55 10.79 -6.17
N THR A 395 -24.52 11.69 -6.00
CA THR A 395 -25.23 11.87 -4.72
C THR A 395 -26.22 10.75 -4.38
N GLN A 396 -26.44 9.79 -5.28
CA GLN A 396 -27.34 8.65 -5.04
C GLN A 396 -26.65 7.49 -4.31
N VAL A 397 -25.32 7.56 -4.19
CA VAL A 397 -24.53 6.56 -3.51
C VAL A 397 -24.60 6.75 -1.99
N ASP A 398 -25.07 5.72 -1.29
CA ASP A 398 -25.01 5.65 0.17
C ASP A 398 -23.64 5.11 0.60
N ARG A 399 -22.84 5.97 1.25
CA ARG A 399 -21.52 5.61 1.79
C ARG A 399 -21.61 4.39 2.72
N GLU A 400 -22.55 4.39 3.66
CA GLU A 400 -22.63 3.32 4.66
C GLU A 400 -22.97 2.00 3.99
N GLU A 401 -23.87 2.02 3.00
CA GLU A 401 -24.20 0.83 2.22
C GLU A 401 -22.97 0.28 1.47
N ILE A 402 -22.20 1.12 0.79
CA ILE A 402 -20.99 0.66 0.08
C ILE A 402 -19.96 0.09 1.04
N ILE A 403 -19.68 0.77 2.15
CA ILE A 403 -18.71 0.31 3.13
C ILE A 403 -19.18 -1.02 3.74
N ASP A 404 -20.46 -1.18 4.07
CA ASP A 404 -21.02 -2.44 4.55
C ASP A 404 -20.85 -3.56 3.53
N LYS A 405 -21.07 -3.29 2.24
CA LYS A 405 -20.87 -4.27 1.17
C LYS A 405 -19.40 -4.64 1.01
N LEU A 406 -18.51 -3.66 0.96
CA LEU A 406 -17.06 -3.92 0.87
C LEU A 406 -16.58 -4.75 2.05
N ILE A 407 -16.98 -4.42 3.28
CA ILE A 407 -16.66 -5.20 4.48
C ILE A 407 -17.19 -6.62 4.37
N SER A 408 -18.44 -6.81 3.93
CA SER A 408 -19.00 -8.15 3.74
C SER A 408 -18.21 -8.99 2.73
N VAL A 409 -17.58 -8.35 1.74
CA VAL A 409 -16.70 -9.01 0.77
C VAL A 409 -15.33 -9.31 1.39
N VAL A 410 -14.61 -8.31 1.91
CA VAL A 410 -13.23 -8.49 2.37
C VAL A 410 -13.09 -9.41 3.59
N GLU A 411 -14.17 -9.63 4.34
CA GLU A 411 -14.23 -10.60 5.45
C GLU A 411 -14.41 -12.07 5.00
N ILE A 412 -14.60 -12.35 3.71
CA ILE A 412 -14.75 -13.72 3.20
C ILE A 412 -13.41 -14.46 3.31
N TYR A 413 -13.38 -15.54 4.08
CA TYR A 413 -12.16 -16.32 4.31
C TYR A 413 -11.57 -16.95 3.05
N ASP A 414 -12.42 -17.55 2.19
CA ASP A 414 -11.98 -18.16 0.94
C ASP A 414 -11.58 -17.06 -0.07
N PRO A 415 -10.33 -16.99 -0.50
CA PRO A 415 -9.82 -15.88 -1.31
C PRO A 415 -10.35 -15.90 -2.75
N ALA A 416 -10.70 -17.07 -3.29
CA ALA A 416 -11.32 -17.16 -4.62
C ALA A 416 -12.76 -16.64 -4.59
N GLU A 417 -13.52 -17.03 -3.57
CA GLU A 417 -14.87 -16.50 -3.35
C GLU A 417 -14.82 -15.01 -3.01
N ARG A 418 -13.85 -14.55 -2.22
CA ARG A 418 -13.65 -13.12 -1.92
C ARG A 418 -13.48 -12.30 -3.20
N LEU A 419 -12.57 -12.72 -4.08
CA LEU A 419 -12.35 -12.06 -5.37
C LEU A 419 -13.61 -12.12 -6.26
N SER A 420 -14.27 -13.27 -6.33
CA SER A 420 -15.53 -13.44 -7.06
C SER A 420 -16.63 -12.50 -6.57
N GLN A 421 -16.80 -12.35 -5.25
CA GLN A 421 -17.79 -11.45 -4.65
C GLN A 421 -17.44 -9.98 -4.85
N MET A 422 -16.14 -9.63 -4.88
CA MET A 422 -15.70 -8.28 -5.25
C MET A 422 -16.08 -7.95 -6.71
N VAL A 423 -15.91 -8.89 -7.63
CA VAL A 423 -16.33 -8.73 -9.04
C VAL A 423 -17.86 -8.60 -9.13
N GLN A 424 -18.61 -9.46 -8.44
CA GLN A 424 -20.08 -9.39 -8.41
C GLN A 424 -20.58 -8.05 -7.82
N LEU A 425 -19.85 -7.47 -6.86
CA LEU A 425 -20.15 -6.15 -6.33
C LEU A 425 -20.01 -5.06 -7.40
N MET A 426 -18.93 -5.10 -8.19
CA MET A 426 -18.74 -4.17 -9.32
C MET A 426 -19.91 -4.28 -10.31
N GLU A 427 -20.31 -5.50 -10.67
CA GLU A 427 -21.41 -5.75 -11.60
C GLU A 427 -22.78 -5.31 -11.04
N ALA A 428 -23.04 -5.56 -9.75
CA ALA A 428 -24.28 -5.18 -9.08
C ALA A 428 -24.50 -3.66 -9.08
N TYR A 429 -23.41 -2.89 -8.95
CA TYR A 429 -23.42 -1.44 -9.03
C TYR A 429 -23.29 -0.88 -10.46
N GLN A 430 -23.21 -1.75 -11.47
CA GLN A 430 -23.10 -1.38 -12.89
C GLN A 430 -21.89 -0.47 -13.18
N ILE A 431 -20.83 -0.58 -12.39
CA ILE A 431 -19.55 0.06 -12.69
C ILE A 431 -18.73 -0.85 -13.61
N LEU A 432 -17.78 -0.27 -14.36
CA LEU A 432 -16.92 -1.08 -15.24
C LEU A 432 -16.05 -1.98 -14.36
N PRO A 433 -16.06 -3.32 -14.51
CA PRO A 433 -15.12 -4.16 -13.77
C PRO A 433 -13.68 -3.92 -14.23
N MET A 434 -12.72 -4.26 -13.36
CA MET A 434 -11.30 -4.24 -13.71
C MET A 434 -11.01 -5.11 -14.95
N PRO A 435 -9.92 -4.83 -15.71
CA PRO A 435 -9.60 -5.58 -16.92
C PRO A 435 -9.49 -7.08 -16.61
N GLY A 436 -10.07 -7.95 -17.44
CA GLY A 436 -10.09 -9.39 -17.19
C GLY A 436 -11.08 -9.90 -16.12
N HIS A 437 -12.09 -9.09 -15.74
CA HIS A 437 -13.07 -9.46 -14.71
C HIS A 437 -14.52 -9.34 -15.19
N GLY A 438 -15.39 -10.20 -14.65
CA GLY A 438 -16.83 -10.13 -14.80
C GLY A 438 -17.27 -10.01 -16.25
N SER A 439 -18.20 -9.09 -16.51
CA SER A 439 -18.75 -8.80 -17.83
C SER A 439 -17.74 -8.35 -18.89
N VAL A 440 -16.50 -8.03 -18.50
CA VAL A 440 -15.42 -7.60 -19.40
C VAL A 440 -14.24 -8.57 -19.43
N ALA A 441 -14.39 -9.78 -18.87
CA ALA A 441 -13.32 -10.77 -18.83
C ALA A 441 -12.85 -11.22 -20.23
N ASP A 442 -13.74 -11.21 -21.22
CA ASP A 442 -13.44 -11.62 -22.59
C ASP A 442 -12.97 -10.46 -23.50
N LEU A 443 -12.93 -9.22 -22.99
CA LEU A 443 -12.39 -8.09 -23.76
C LEU A 443 -10.87 -8.19 -23.85
N SER A 444 -10.33 -7.83 -25.00
CA SER A 444 -8.89 -7.56 -25.12
C SER A 444 -8.47 -6.37 -24.26
N ASN A 445 -7.18 -6.31 -23.92
CA ASN A 445 -6.60 -5.20 -23.17
C ASN A 445 -6.91 -3.83 -23.81
N GLU A 446 -6.88 -3.74 -25.15
CA GLU A 446 -7.16 -2.50 -25.87
C GLU A 446 -8.66 -2.14 -25.88
N GLU A 447 -9.56 -3.12 -26.01
CA GLU A 447 -11.00 -2.90 -25.89
C GLU A 447 -11.38 -2.40 -24.50
N TRP A 448 -10.81 -2.99 -23.45
CA TRP A 448 -11.05 -2.52 -22.09
C TRP A 448 -10.50 -1.10 -21.87
N LEU A 449 -9.27 -0.82 -22.31
CA LEU A 449 -8.68 0.52 -22.19
C LEU A 449 -9.51 1.58 -22.94
N SER A 450 -10.02 1.24 -24.12
CA SER A 450 -10.92 2.11 -24.89
C SER A 450 -12.22 2.38 -24.12
N LEU A 451 -12.84 1.32 -23.58
CA LEU A 451 -14.06 1.41 -22.79
C LEU A 451 -13.86 2.21 -21.49
N ALA A 452 -12.69 2.09 -20.86
CA ALA A 452 -12.35 2.83 -19.64
C ALA A 452 -12.10 4.32 -19.90
N GLY A 453 -11.83 4.72 -21.15
CA GLY A 453 -11.50 6.09 -21.54
C GLY A 453 -10.01 6.42 -21.44
N ALA A 454 -9.14 5.42 -21.58
CA ALA A 454 -7.69 5.62 -21.56
C ALA A 454 -7.19 6.41 -22.79
N PRO A 455 -6.09 7.18 -22.67
CA PRO A 455 -5.52 7.96 -23.78
C PRO A 455 -4.73 7.06 -24.74
N LEU A 456 -5.45 6.34 -25.60
CA LEU A 456 -4.86 5.40 -26.57
C LEU A 456 -4.11 6.12 -27.69
N LYS A 457 -2.97 5.55 -28.10
CA LYS A 457 -2.29 5.95 -29.33
C LYS A 457 -3.11 5.53 -30.55
N PRO A 458 -3.17 6.34 -31.62
CA PRO A 458 -3.74 5.92 -32.88
C PRO A 458 -2.99 4.70 -33.42
N VAL A 459 -3.73 3.66 -33.81
CA VAL A 459 -3.21 2.43 -34.44
C VAL A 459 -2.78 2.68 -35.88
#